data_AF-A0A8T7HSD4-F1
#
_entry.id   AF-A0A8T7HSD4-F1
#
_cell.length_a   1.000
_cell.length_b   1.000
_cell.length_c   1.000
_cell.angle_alpha   90.00
_cell.angle_beta   90.00
_cell.angle_gamma   90.00
#
_symmetry.space_group_name_H-M   'P 1'
#
loop_
_entity.id
_entity.type
_entity.pdbx_description
1 polymer ?
#
loop_
_entity_poly.entity_id
_entity_poly.type
_entity_poly.pdbx_seq_one_letter_code
_entity_poly.pdbx_strand_id
1 'polypeptide(L)'
;MKTTTIILLATLVLLASCASKIPTDQAPPGEYATCSSDSDCIPQPGCHPVNCINSRFADRFKAPDACTMEYRCNAAYSAEDCMCQAGKCINRKTIEGDPSCEPTK
;
A
#
# COMPACT_ATOMS: atom_id res chain seq x y z
N MET A 1 26.99 -2.90 -55.24
CA MET A 1 26.50 -1.98 -54.19
C MET A 1 25.18 -2.50 -53.59
N LYS A 2 25.21 -3.65 -52.87
CA LYS A 2 24.00 -4.28 -52.28
C LYS A 2 24.23 -4.87 -50.89
N THR A 3 25.47 -4.97 -50.45
CA THR A 3 25.87 -5.59 -49.17
C THR A 3 25.84 -4.62 -47.99
N THR A 4 25.94 -3.31 -48.21
CA THR A 4 26.00 -2.31 -47.13
C THR A 4 24.64 -2.09 -46.44
N THR A 5 23.52 -2.31 -47.16
CA THR A 5 22.16 -2.06 -46.64
C THR A 5 21.69 -3.15 -45.66
N ILE A 6 22.19 -4.38 -45.80
CA ILE A 6 21.78 -5.53 -44.97
C ILE A 6 22.37 -5.44 -43.56
N ILE A 7 23.59 -4.89 -43.43
CA ILE A 7 24.29 -4.76 -42.15
C ILE A 7 23.60 -3.71 -41.25
N LEU A 8 23.07 -2.63 -41.83
CA LEU A 8 22.37 -1.59 -41.07
C LEU A 8 21.03 -2.07 -40.47
N LEU A 9 20.31 -2.97 -41.14
CA LEU A 9 19.05 -3.51 -40.62
C LEU A 9 19.30 -4.50 -39.47
N ALA A 10 20.36 -5.31 -39.54
CA ALA A 10 20.69 -6.27 -38.48
C ALA A 10 21.04 -5.57 -37.15
N THR A 11 21.70 -4.41 -37.21
CA THR A 11 22.05 -3.63 -36.00
C THR A 11 20.85 -2.95 -35.34
N LEU A 12 19.77 -2.66 -36.08
CA LEU A 12 18.59 -1.98 -35.54
C LEU A 12 17.66 -2.93 -34.75
N VAL A 13 17.68 -4.24 -35.06
CA VAL A 13 16.82 -5.25 -34.42
C VAL A 13 17.38 -5.73 -33.07
N LEU A 14 18.70 -5.64 -32.86
CA LEU A 14 19.37 -6.10 -31.63
C LEU A 14 19.27 -5.13 -30.44
N LEU A 15 18.77 -3.90 -30.63
CA LEU A 15 18.58 -2.92 -29.55
C LEU A 15 17.20 -3.00 -28.88
N ALA A 16 16.30 -3.86 -29.36
CA ALA A 16 14.92 -3.94 -28.86
C ALA A 16 14.70 -4.93 -27.69
N SER A 17 15.74 -5.63 -27.21
CA SER A 17 15.57 -6.75 -26.28
C SER A 17 15.85 -6.44 -24.81
N CYS A 18 16.21 -5.21 -24.46
CA CYS A 18 16.45 -4.81 -23.07
C CYS A 18 15.27 -4.02 -22.49
N ALA A 19 14.03 -4.51 -22.67
CA ALA A 19 12.93 -4.08 -21.82
C ALA A 19 13.07 -4.82 -20.48
N SER A 20 13.91 -4.29 -19.59
CA SER A 20 13.98 -4.73 -18.20
C SER A 20 12.56 -4.68 -17.62
N LYS A 21 11.96 -5.84 -17.36
CA LYS A 21 10.76 -5.92 -16.53
C LYS A 21 11.16 -5.39 -15.17
N ILE A 22 10.84 -4.11 -14.91
CA ILE A 22 10.89 -3.55 -13.57
C ILE A 22 10.02 -4.49 -12.73
N PRO A 23 10.52 -5.08 -11.64
CA PRO A 23 9.67 -5.84 -10.73
C PRO A 23 8.53 -4.92 -10.31
N THR A 24 7.32 -5.20 -10.78
CA THR A 24 6.10 -4.42 -10.51
C THR A 24 5.63 -4.60 -9.07
N ASP A 25 6.56 -4.88 -8.14
CA ASP A 25 6.26 -5.22 -6.76
C ASP A 25 6.31 -4.03 -5.79
N GLN A 26 6.48 -2.83 -6.33
CA GLN A 26 6.38 -1.60 -5.55
C GLN A 26 5.28 -0.75 -6.17
N ALA A 27 4.07 -0.85 -5.60
CA ALA A 27 3.00 0.07 -5.95
C ALA A 27 3.49 1.50 -5.67
N PRO A 28 3.23 2.46 -6.58
CA PRO A 28 3.55 3.86 -6.37
C PRO A 28 3.15 4.36 -4.98
N PRO A 29 3.94 5.27 -4.37
CA PRO A 29 3.61 5.88 -3.09
C PRO A 29 2.19 6.45 -3.11
N GLY A 30 1.27 5.85 -2.35
CA GLY A 30 -0.13 6.27 -2.25
C GLY A 30 -1.17 5.29 -2.81
N GLU A 31 -0.77 4.30 -3.62
CA GLU A 31 -1.72 3.28 -4.13
C GLU A 31 -2.21 2.35 -3.02
N TYR A 32 -1.37 2.08 -2.02
CA TYR A 32 -1.73 1.24 -0.87
C TYR A 32 -2.91 1.79 -0.08
N ALA A 33 -3.25 3.07 -0.22
CA ALA A 33 -4.37 3.69 0.47
C ALA A 33 -5.62 3.84 -0.41
N THR A 34 -5.60 3.54 -1.72
CA THR A 34 -6.78 3.77 -2.58
C THR A 34 -7.89 2.77 -2.27
N CYS A 35 -9.16 3.21 -2.21
CA CYS A 35 -10.31 2.35 -1.89
C CYS A 35 -11.57 2.75 -2.67
N SER A 36 -12.56 1.86 -2.69
CA SER A 36 -13.90 2.13 -3.23
C SER A 36 -14.99 2.06 -2.16
N SER A 37 -14.73 1.36 -1.07
CA SER A 37 -15.67 1.11 0.04
C SER A 37 -14.92 0.91 1.36
N ASP A 38 -15.60 1.09 2.49
CA ASP A 38 -15.00 0.83 3.82
C ASP A 38 -14.47 -0.60 3.94
N SER A 39 -15.14 -1.58 3.32
CA SER A 39 -14.70 -2.98 3.28
C SER A 39 -13.38 -3.21 2.53
N ASP A 40 -12.92 -2.24 1.72
CA ASP A 40 -11.59 -2.34 1.12
C ASP A 40 -10.49 -2.03 2.14
N CYS A 41 -10.79 -1.33 3.25
CA CYS A 41 -9.80 -0.77 4.16
C CYS A 41 -9.59 -1.63 5.40
N ILE A 42 -8.32 -1.87 5.73
CA ILE A 42 -7.88 -2.59 6.93
C ILE A 42 -6.76 -1.81 7.62
N PRO A 43 -6.48 -2.06 8.90
CA PRO A 43 -5.27 -1.55 9.53
C PRO A 43 -4.04 -2.03 8.77
N GLN A 44 -3.04 -1.15 8.62
CA GLN A 44 -1.75 -1.57 8.08
C GLN A 44 -1.16 -2.67 8.97
N PRO A 45 -0.80 -3.85 8.45
CA PRO A 45 -0.22 -4.91 9.25
C PRO A 45 1.01 -4.43 10.04
N GLY A 46 0.99 -4.59 11.35
CA GLY A 46 2.02 -4.09 12.27
C GLY A 46 1.51 -3.97 13.71
N CYS A 47 2.34 -3.43 14.60
CA CYS A 47 1.95 -3.14 15.98
C CYS A 47 1.35 -1.74 16.10
N HIS A 48 0.17 -1.64 16.72
CA HIS A 48 -0.52 -0.38 17.00
C HIS A 48 -0.60 0.54 15.77
N PRO A 49 -1.11 0.04 14.63
CA PRO A 49 -0.99 0.75 13.37
C PRO A 49 -1.84 2.02 13.39
N VAL A 50 -1.22 3.15 13.06
CA VAL A 50 -1.92 4.44 12.96
C VAL A 50 -2.44 4.72 11.55
N ASN A 51 -2.09 3.85 10.59
CA ASN A 51 -2.45 3.96 9.17
C ASN A 51 -3.38 2.83 8.77
N CYS A 52 -4.26 3.11 7.81
CA CYS A 52 -5.09 2.14 7.13
C CYS A 52 -4.63 1.97 5.67
N ILE A 53 -4.75 0.76 5.15
CA ILE A 53 -4.41 0.41 3.77
C ILE A 53 -5.57 -0.33 3.11
N ASN A 54 -5.54 -0.44 1.79
CA ASN A 54 -6.40 -1.34 1.06
C ASN A 54 -5.94 -2.79 1.28
N SER A 55 -6.88 -3.64 1.67
CA SER A 55 -6.71 -5.07 1.98
C SER A 55 -6.03 -5.87 0.86
N ARG A 56 -6.15 -5.44 -0.40
CA ARG A 56 -5.49 -6.06 -1.56
C ARG A 56 -3.96 -6.02 -1.48
N PHE A 57 -3.41 -5.16 -0.63
CA PHE A 57 -1.97 -5.01 -0.43
C PHE A 57 -1.49 -5.52 0.94
N ALA A 58 -2.34 -6.22 1.71
CA ALA A 58 -1.98 -6.70 3.04
C ALA A 58 -0.71 -7.57 3.04
N ASP A 59 -0.54 -8.40 2.00
CA ASP A 59 0.59 -9.29 1.79
C ASP A 59 1.93 -8.56 1.55
N ARG A 60 1.89 -7.26 1.22
CA ARG A 60 3.06 -6.40 1.05
C ARG A 60 3.69 -5.97 2.37
N PHE A 61 2.98 -6.15 3.48
CA PHE A 61 3.40 -5.71 4.80
C PHE A 61 3.72 -6.91 5.69
N LYS A 62 4.86 -6.85 6.38
CA LYS A 62 5.25 -7.86 7.36
C LYS A 62 4.85 -7.40 8.75
N ALA A 63 3.90 -8.09 9.36
CA ALA A 63 3.64 -7.95 10.79
C ALA A 63 4.77 -8.63 11.60
N PRO A 64 5.18 -8.06 12.74
CA PRO A 64 6.09 -8.73 13.65
C PRO A 64 5.39 -9.88 14.39
N ASP A 65 6.16 -10.87 14.86
CA ASP A 65 5.62 -12.05 15.56
C ASP A 65 5.05 -11.72 16.95
N ALA A 66 5.45 -10.58 17.52
CA ALA A 66 4.98 -10.10 18.81
C ALA A 66 4.96 -8.57 18.86
N CYS A 67 4.03 -8.03 19.65
CA CYS A 67 3.90 -6.62 19.97
C CYS A 67 3.96 -6.40 21.49
N THR A 68 4.29 -5.19 21.91
CA THR A 68 4.11 -4.79 23.31
C THR A 68 2.62 -4.73 23.66
N MET A 69 2.29 -4.83 24.95
CA MET A 69 0.91 -4.65 25.45
C MET A 69 0.49 -3.17 25.52
N GLU A 70 1.17 -2.30 24.78
CA GLU A 70 0.86 -0.87 24.77
C GLU A 70 -0.50 -0.63 24.11
N TYR A 71 -1.29 0.29 24.63
CA TYR A 71 -2.52 0.73 23.96
C TYR A 71 -2.41 2.20 23.56
N ARG A 72 -2.52 2.45 22.25
CA ARG A 72 -2.54 3.77 21.62
C ARG A 72 -3.93 4.16 21.15
N CYS A 73 -4.38 5.33 21.59
CA CYS A 73 -5.70 5.90 21.30
C CYS A 73 -5.96 6.23 19.82
N ASN A 74 -4.88 6.37 19.04
CA ASN A 74 -4.97 6.69 17.62
C ASN A 74 -4.63 5.48 16.73
N ALA A 75 -4.50 4.28 17.29
CA ALA A 75 -4.26 3.09 16.50
C ALA A 75 -5.58 2.48 16.01
N ALA A 76 -5.57 1.98 14.77
CA ALA A 76 -6.62 1.18 14.19
C ALA A 76 -6.37 -0.29 14.56
N TYR A 77 -7.08 -0.84 15.53
CA TYR A 77 -6.90 -2.24 15.95
C TYR A 77 -7.76 -3.21 15.16
N SER A 78 -8.77 -2.69 14.47
CA SER A 78 -9.79 -3.46 13.78
C SER A 78 -10.14 -2.84 12.42
N ALA A 79 -10.82 -3.60 11.56
CA ALA A 79 -11.24 -3.10 10.25
C ALA A 79 -12.25 -1.94 10.38
N GLU A 80 -13.03 -1.95 11.45
CA GLU A 80 -14.02 -0.93 11.80
C GLU A 80 -13.38 0.44 12.12
N ASP A 81 -12.10 0.44 12.53
CA ASP A 81 -11.32 1.64 12.76
C ASP A 81 -10.80 2.27 11.45
N CYS A 82 -11.02 1.61 10.32
CA CYS A 82 -10.65 2.10 9.00
C CYS A 82 -11.89 2.42 8.16
N MET A 83 -11.83 3.48 7.37
CA MET A 83 -12.91 3.83 6.44
C MET A 83 -12.37 4.34 5.10
N CYS A 84 -13.19 4.24 4.06
CA CYS A 84 -12.89 4.79 2.77
C CYS A 84 -13.48 6.19 2.64
N GLN A 85 -12.63 7.22 2.76
CA GLN A 85 -13.03 8.61 2.63
C GLN A 85 -12.31 9.25 1.46
N ALA A 86 -13.08 9.86 0.54
CA ALA A 86 -12.54 10.49 -0.68
C ALA A 86 -11.62 9.55 -1.49
N GLY A 87 -11.99 8.27 -1.57
CA GLY A 87 -11.23 7.23 -2.29
C GLY A 87 -9.92 6.81 -1.60
N LYS A 88 -9.74 7.17 -0.32
CA LYS A 88 -8.56 6.81 0.48
C LYS A 88 -8.95 6.14 1.79
N CYS A 89 -8.22 5.08 2.15
CA CYS A 89 -8.29 4.46 3.45
C CYS A 89 -7.71 5.41 4.50
N ILE A 90 -8.53 5.73 5.48
CA ILE A 90 -8.19 6.60 6.59
C ILE A 90 -8.52 5.92 7.91
N ASN A 91 -7.78 6.28 8.95
CA ASN A 91 -8.02 5.80 10.30
C ASN A 91 -9.08 6.68 10.97
N ARG A 92 -10.22 6.09 11.33
CA ARG A 92 -11.34 6.77 11.99
C ARG A 92 -10.93 7.39 13.32
N LYS A 93 -10.06 6.72 14.08
CA LYS A 93 -9.60 7.15 15.41
C LYS A 93 -8.76 8.43 15.40
N THR A 94 -8.14 8.79 14.27
CA THR A 94 -7.39 10.06 14.17
C THR A 94 -8.30 11.27 13.94
N ILE A 95 -9.56 11.04 13.56
CA ILE A 95 -10.54 12.08 13.28
C ILE A 95 -11.59 12.14 14.39
N GLU A 96 -12.12 10.98 14.77
CA GLU A 96 -13.24 10.85 15.72
C GLU A 96 -12.75 10.63 17.15
N GLY A 97 -11.50 10.20 17.35
CA GLY A 97 -10.97 9.79 18.65
C GLY A 97 -11.36 8.36 19.03
N ASP A 98 -10.71 7.81 20.07
CA ASP A 98 -11.14 6.56 20.70
C ASP A 98 -11.95 6.87 21.97
N PRO A 99 -13.22 6.43 22.06
CA PRO A 99 -14.04 6.59 23.27
C PRO A 99 -13.39 5.98 24.51
N SER A 100 -12.60 4.91 24.35
CA SER A 100 -11.86 4.25 25.43
C SER A 100 -10.74 5.11 26.02
N CYS A 101 -10.37 6.19 25.31
CA CYS A 101 -9.35 7.15 25.71
C CYS A 101 -9.93 8.47 26.22
N GLU A 102 -11.26 8.64 26.21
CA GLU A 102 -11.87 9.77 26.88
C GLU A 102 -11.77 9.58 28.40
N PRO A 103 -11.42 10.62 29.17
CA PRO A 103 -11.46 10.53 30.62
C PRO A 103 -12.89 10.22 31.05
N THR A 104 -13.09 9.10 31.74
CA THR A 104 -14.36 8.75 32.39
C THR A 104 -14.76 9.92 33.29
N LYS A 105 -15.85 10.60 32.94
CA LYS A 105 -16.43 11.67 33.76
C LYS A 105 -16.94 11.14 35.08
#